data_AF-A6KJN9-F1
#
_entry.id   AF-A6KJN9-F1
#
_cell.length_a   1.000
_cell.length_b   1.000
_cell.length_c   1.000
_cell.angle_alpha   90.00
_cell.angle_beta   90.00
_cell.angle_gamma   90.00
#
_symmetry.space_group_name_H-M   'P 1'
#
loop_
_entity.id
_entity.type
_entity.pdbx_description
1 polymer ?
#
loop_
_entity_poly.entity_id
_entity_poly.type
_entity_poly.pdbx_seq_one_letter_code
_entity_poly.pdbx_strand_id
1 'polypeptide(L)'
;MSDTGGDGARLRRYPRLPVWVVEDHQEVLPFIYRAIGSKHLPDSNIRFLHFDSHPDLLIPVNMPADTVFDKEALFGELSIENWIMPAVYAGHFSHVIWLHPTWAQQIREGKHHFLVGKDISTTTIR
;
A
#
# COMPACT_ATOMS: atom_id res chain seq x y z
N MET A 1 2.25 -22.43 -23.47
CA MET A 1 1.09 -21.53 -23.66
C MET A 1 1.56 -20.13 -23.31
N SER A 2 1.40 -19.24 -24.28
CA SER A 2 1.93 -17.88 -24.43
C SER A 2 2.21 -17.09 -23.15
N ASP A 3 3.50 -16.81 -22.93
CA ASP A 3 3.97 -15.63 -22.22
C ASP A 3 3.69 -14.41 -23.12
N THR A 4 2.51 -13.81 -22.97
CA THR A 4 2.25 -12.47 -23.50
C THR A 4 2.84 -11.48 -22.51
N GLY A 5 4.17 -11.31 -22.58
CA GLY A 5 4.85 -10.18 -22.00
C GLY A 5 4.30 -8.90 -22.64
N GLY A 6 3.31 -8.30 -21.98
CA GLY A 6 2.80 -7.00 -22.37
C GLY A 6 3.95 -6.01 -22.39
N ASP A 7 4.02 -5.21 -23.46
CA ASP A 7 4.96 -4.09 -23.61
C ASP A 7 4.91 -3.22 -22.33
N GLY A 8 5.85 -3.45 -21.43
CA GLY A 8 5.98 -2.69 -20.20
C GLY A 8 6.37 -1.27 -20.58
N ALA A 9 5.39 -0.37 -20.67
CA ALA A 9 5.63 1.04 -20.94
C ALA A 9 6.74 1.54 -20.00
N ARG A 10 7.85 2.00 -20.59
CA ARG A 10 9.03 2.42 -19.85
C ARG A 10 8.66 3.47 -18.80
N LEU A 11 8.96 3.19 -17.53
CA LEU A 11 8.71 4.13 -16.44
C LEU A 11 9.42 5.46 -16.68
N ARG A 12 8.69 6.55 -16.41
CA ARG A 12 9.21 7.91 -16.39
C ARG A 12 10.13 8.08 -15.19
N ARG A 13 11.05 9.03 -15.30
CA ARG A 13 11.96 9.40 -14.22
C ARG A 13 11.73 10.84 -13.81
N TYR A 14 11.72 11.08 -12.51
CA TYR A 14 11.83 12.44 -12.00
C TYR A 14 13.26 12.96 -12.25
N PRO A 15 13.43 14.27 -12.55
CA PRO A 15 14.76 14.86 -12.71
C PRO A 15 15.56 14.87 -11.41
N ARG A 16 14.89 14.80 -10.25
CA ARG A 16 15.45 14.69 -8.90
C ARG A 16 14.60 13.72 -8.07
N LEU A 17 15.13 13.21 -6.97
CA LEU A 17 14.37 12.37 -6.04
C LEU A 17 13.14 13.16 -5.53
N PRO A 18 11.90 12.68 -5.75
CA PRO A 18 10.72 13.32 -5.20
C PRO A 18 10.69 13.17 -3.68
N VAL A 19 10.33 14.25 -2.98
CA VAL A 19 10.17 14.29 -1.53
C VAL A 19 8.83 14.94 -1.23
N TRP A 20 8.06 14.31 -0.35
CA TRP A 20 6.76 14.79 0.09
C TRP A 20 6.78 14.88 1.61
N VAL A 21 6.18 15.94 2.15
CA VAL A 21 5.93 16.10 3.58
C VAL A 21 4.42 16.11 3.74
N VAL A 22 3.93 15.29 4.65
CA VAL A 22 2.52 15.11 4.97
C VAL A 22 2.34 15.25 6.46
N GLU A 23 1.13 15.57 6.91
CA GLU A 23 0.85 15.69 8.35
C GLU A 23 0.62 14.29 8.93
N ASP A 24 -0.38 13.58 8.39
CA ASP A 24 -0.74 12.23 8.82
C ASP A 24 -0.21 11.15 7.86
N HIS A 25 0.03 9.93 8.36
CA HIS A 25 0.69 8.87 7.59
C HIS A 25 -0.06 8.49 6.31
N GLN A 26 -1.40 8.38 6.37
CA GLN A 26 -2.25 7.99 5.24
C GLN A 26 -2.25 9.02 4.10
N GLU A 27 -1.94 10.29 4.39
CA GLU A 27 -1.91 11.37 3.40
C GLU A 27 -0.78 11.20 2.37
N VAL A 28 0.13 10.22 2.56
CA VAL A 28 1.14 9.86 1.56
C VAL A 28 0.52 9.13 0.35
N LEU A 29 -0.60 8.44 0.53
CA LEU A 29 -1.18 7.53 -0.48
C LEU A 29 -1.56 8.25 -1.80
N PRO A 30 -2.15 9.46 -1.80
CA PRO A 30 -2.38 10.24 -3.02
C PRO A 30 -1.10 10.48 -3.85
N PHE A 31 0.05 10.70 -3.21
CA PHE A 31 1.32 10.93 -3.92
C PHE A 31 1.85 9.66 -4.56
N ILE A 32 1.70 8.52 -3.87
CA ILE A 32 2.03 7.20 -4.41
C ILE A 32 1.14 6.90 -5.63
N TYR A 33 -0.17 7.09 -5.49
CA TYR A 33 -1.14 6.85 -6.57
C TYR A 33 -0.89 7.77 -7.76
N ARG A 34 -0.51 9.02 -7.52
CA ARG A 34 -0.08 9.95 -8.58
C ARG A 34 1.19 9.45 -9.28
N ALA A 35 2.18 8.92 -8.55
CA ALA A 35 3.40 8.38 -9.15
C ALA A 35 3.10 7.13 -10.01
N ILE A 36 2.17 6.27 -9.58
CA ILE A 36 1.66 5.14 -10.36
C ILE A 36 0.94 5.63 -11.63
N GLY A 37 -0.06 6.50 -11.47
CA GLY A 37 -0.88 7.02 -12.58
C GLY A 37 -0.07 7.81 -13.61
N SER A 38 0.97 8.52 -13.17
CA SER A 38 1.91 9.22 -14.05
C SER A 38 3.06 8.35 -14.57
N LYS A 39 3.02 7.03 -14.32
CA LYS A 39 4.01 6.03 -14.77
C LYS A 39 5.44 6.29 -14.30
N HIS A 40 5.61 6.91 -13.13
CA HIS A 40 6.91 6.99 -12.44
C HIS A 40 7.13 5.79 -11.51
N LEU A 41 6.05 5.17 -11.05
CA LEU A 41 6.04 3.85 -10.41
C LEU A 41 5.29 2.86 -11.30
N PRO A 42 5.63 1.55 -11.23
CA PRO A 42 4.79 0.52 -11.82
C PRO A 42 3.43 0.48 -11.11
N ASP A 43 2.44 -0.14 -11.73
CA ASP A 43 1.10 -0.34 -11.14
C ASP A 43 1.03 -1.50 -10.15
N SER A 44 2.05 -2.36 -10.12
CA SER A 44 2.13 -3.55 -9.28
C SER A 44 3.58 -3.87 -8.92
N ASN A 45 3.79 -4.83 -8.01
CA ASN A 45 5.11 -5.30 -7.59
C ASN A 45 6.01 -4.19 -7.00
N ILE A 46 5.41 -3.19 -6.37
CA ILE A 46 6.14 -2.16 -5.61
C ILE A 46 6.61 -2.79 -4.30
N ARG A 47 7.84 -2.48 -3.89
CA ARG A 47 8.38 -2.79 -2.57
C ARG A 47 8.34 -1.52 -1.74
N PHE A 48 7.61 -1.55 -0.63
CA PHE A 48 7.44 -0.41 0.26
C PHE A 48 8.33 -0.56 1.50
N LEU A 49 9.08 0.49 1.81
CA LEU A 49 9.96 0.54 2.98
C LEU A 49 9.41 1.57 3.96
N HIS A 50 9.05 1.11 5.16
CA HIS A 50 8.40 1.90 6.19
C HIS A 50 9.29 1.96 7.43
N PHE A 51 9.74 3.16 7.80
CA PHE A 51 10.49 3.41 9.02
C PHE A 51 9.58 4.05 10.05
N ASP A 52 9.15 3.29 11.05
CA ASP A 52 8.25 3.79 12.08
C ASP A 52 8.28 2.88 13.32
N SER A 53 7.85 3.40 14.46
CA SER A 53 7.57 2.58 15.65
C SER A 53 6.28 1.76 15.55
N HIS A 54 5.42 2.04 14.58
CA HIS A 54 4.18 1.31 14.32
C HIS A 54 4.23 0.65 12.94
N PRO A 55 3.59 -0.52 12.76
CA PRO A 55 3.64 -1.21 11.46
C PRO A 55 2.69 -0.60 10.42
N ASP A 56 1.65 0.13 10.84
CA ASP A 56 0.56 0.66 10.01
C ASP A 56 -0.13 -0.39 9.11
N LEU A 57 -0.13 -1.65 9.59
CA LEU A 57 -0.69 -2.80 8.89
C LEU A 57 -2.09 -3.19 9.38
N LEU A 58 -2.81 -2.33 10.11
CA LEU A 58 -4.20 -2.61 10.43
C LEU A 58 -5.07 -2.55 9.17
N ILE A 59 -6.23 -3.20 9.24
CA ILE A 59 -7.24 -3.17 8.19
C ILE A 59 -8.47 -2.48 8.76
N PRO A 60 -9.08 -1.50 8.05
CA PRO A 60 -10.32 -0.88 8.49
C PRO A 60 -11.43 -1.94 8.68
N VAL A 61 -11.90 -2.11 9.91
CA VAL A 61 -12.74 -3.26 10.31
C VAL A 61 -14.04 -3.36 9.51
N ASN A 62 -14.63 -2.22 9.14
CA ASN A 62 -15.94 -2.17 8.51
C ASN A 62 -15.91 -1.70 7.05
N MET A 63 -14.73 -1.45 6.47
CA MET A 63 -14.63 -0.95 5.11
C MET A 63 -14.98 -2.06 4.10
N PRO A 64 -15.99 -1.87 3.22
CA PRO A 64 -16.25 -2.77 2.11
C PRO A 64 -14.99 -2.94 1.26
N ALA A 65 -14.67 -4.18 0.85
CA ALA A 65 -13.44 -4.42 0.10
C ALA A 65 -13.40 -3.64 -1.23
N ASP A 66 -14.57 -3.44 -1.85
CA ASP A 66 -14.68 -2.75 -3.13
C ASP A 66 -14.35 -1.24 -3.01
N THR A 67 -14.43 -0.66 -1.80
CA THR A 67 -14.02 0.74 -1.53
C THR A 67 -12.56 0.99 -1.90
N VAL A 68 -11.69 -0.02 -1.83
CA VAL A 68 -10.27 0.11 -2.20
C VAL A 68 -10.06 0.58 -3.64
N PHE A 69 -11.03 0.33 -4.53
CA PHE A 69 -10.96 0.70 -5.94
C PHE A 69 -11.62 2.05 -6.25
N ASP A 70 -12.27 2.69 -5.26
CA ASP A 70 -12.74 4.06 -5.34
C ASP A 70 -11.81 4.96 -4.51
N LYS A 71 -10.93 5.71 -5.19
CA LYS A 71 -9.92 6.54 -4.54
C LYS A 71 -10.51 7.55 -3.53
N GLU A 72 -11.68 8.12 -3.83
CA GLU A 72 -12.23 9.23 -3.02
C GLU A 72 -12.88 8.67 -1.77
N ALA A 73 -13.63 7.58 -1.91
CA ALA A 73 -14.18 6.84 -0.78
C ALA A 73 -13.05 6.23 0.07
N LEU A 74 -12.04 5.62 -0.56
CA LEU A 74 -10.90 5.02 0.14
C LEU A 74 -10.22 6.03 1.05
N PHE A 75 -9.82 7.19 0.54
CA PHE A 75 -9.08 8.17 1.35
C PHE A 75 -9.87 8.66 2.58
N GLY A 76 -11.20 8.65 2.53
CA GLY A 76 -12.05 8.98 3.68
C GLY A 76 -12.12 7.89 4.76
N GLU A 77 -11.79 6.63 4.42
CA GLU A 77 -11.83 5.49 5.33
C GLU A 77 -10.47 5.17 5.99
N LEU A 78 -9.39 5.82 5.52
CA LEU A 78 -8.04 5.57 6.04
C LEU A 78 -7.71 6.46 7.25
N SER A 79 -6.87 5.91 8.12
CA SER A 79 -6.27 6.58 9.27
C SER A 79 -4.80 6.22 9.36
N ILE A 80 -4.10 6.85 10.31
CA ILE A 80 -2.65 6.74 10.50
C ILE A 80 -2.16 5.29 10.60
N GLU A 81 -2.97 4.37 11.11
CA GLU A 81 -2.59 3.00 11.45
C GLU A 81 -3.01 1.92 10.44
N ASN A 82 -3.80 2.27 9.42
CA ASN A 82 -4.54 1.28 8.60
C ASN A 82 -4.44 1.47 7.07
N TRP A 83 -3.52 2.32 6.62
CA TRP A 83 -3.46 2.79 5.23
C TRP A 83 -2.65 1.90 4.28
N ILE A 84 -1.72 1.06 4.79
CA ILE A 84 -0.83 0.24 3.96
C ILE A 84 -1.57 -0.95 3.35
N MET A 85 -2.38 -1.65 4.15
CA MET A 85 -3.02 -2.90 3.73
C MET A 85 -4.01 -2.73 2.56
N PRO A 86 -4.79 -1.64 2.47
CA PRO A 86 -5.57 -1.34 1.28
C PRO A 86 -4.73 -1.25 -0.01
N ALA A 87 -3.52 -0.66 0.04
CA ALA A 87 -2.62 -0.61 -1.12
C ALA A 87 -2.01 -1.98 -1.47
N VAL A 88 -1.85 -2.88 -0.48
CA VAL A 88 -1.51 -4.30 -0.71
C VAL A 88 -2.66 -5.01 -1.40
N TYR A 89 -3.90 -4.86 -0.90
CA TYR A 89 -5.08 -5.48 -1.49
C TYR A 89 -5.38 -4.98 -2.91
N ALA A 90 -5.14 -3.69 -3.19
CA ALA A 90 -5.20 -3.12 -4.54
C ALA A 90 -4.16 -3.71 -5.51
N GLY A 91 -3.19 -4.49 -5.02
CA GLY A 91 -2.14 -5.12 -5.81
C GLY A 91 -0.93 -4.23 -6.11
N HIS A 92 -0.89 -3.00 -5.57
CA HIS A 92 0.22 -2.08 -5.79
C HIS A 92 1.47 -2.55 -5.03
N PHE A 93 1.32 -2.83 -3.73
CA PHE A 93 2.41 -3.29 -2.88
C PHE A 93 2.48 -4.81 -2.83
N SER A 94 3.65 -5.35 -3.16
CA SER A 94 3.92 -6.80 -3.08
C SER A 94 4.71 -7.19 -1.83
N HIS A 95 5.47 -6.24 -1.28
CA HIS A 95 6.31 -6.43 -0.11
C HIS A 95 6.28 -5.15 0.71
N VAL A 96 6.06 -5.30 2.02
CA VAL A 96 6.22 -4.23 3.00
C VAL A 96 7.37 -4.61 3.91
N ILE A 97 8.38 -3.73 3.98
CA ILE A 97 9.54 -3.88 4.85
C ILE A 97 9.38 -2.84 5.96
N TRP A 98 9.07 -3.31 7.16
CA TRP A 98 8.95 -2.46 8.34
C TRP A 98 10.27 -2.46 9.10
N LEU A 99 10.93 -1.31 9.17
CA LEU A 99 12.13 -1.09 9.96
C LEU A 99 11.75 -0.29 11.19
N HIS A 100 11.85 -0.92 12.35
CA HIS A 100 11.36 -0.38 13.60
C HIS A 100 12.45 -0.39 14.68
N PRO A 101 12.36 0.50 15.68
CA PRO A 101 13.28 0.46 16.80
C PRO A 101 13.08 -0.80 17.65
N THR A 102 14.11 -1.16 18.42
CA THR A 102 14.14 -2.40 19.22
C THR A 102 13.05 -2.47 20.29
N TRP A 103 12.43 -1.35 20.68
CA TRP A 103 11.33 -1.33 21.65
C TRP A 103 9.94 -1.51 21.02
N ALA A 104 9.80 -1.37 19.70
CA ALA A 104 8.55 -1.65 19.00
C ALA A 104 8.41 -3.15 18.80
N GLN A 105 7.45 -3.78 19.49
CA GLN A 105 7.30 -5.24 19.58
C GLN A 105 5.92 -5.73 19.09
N GLN A 106 5.19 -4.91 18.33
CA GLN A 106 3.84 -5.24 17.86
C GLN A 106 3.79 -6.46 16.92
N ILE A 107 4.85 -6.66 16.11
CA ILE A 107 5.01 -7.84 15.26
C ILE A 107 6.42 -8.38 15.51
N ARG A 108 6.54 -9.70 15.69
CA ARG A 108 7.83 -10.36 15.87
C ARG A 108 8.74 -10.12 14.66
N GLU A 109 10.01 -9.82 14.87
CA GLU A 109 10.97 -9.71 13.77
C GLU A 109 11.04 -11.00 12.92
N GLY A 110 11.08 -10.84 11.60
CA GLY A 110 11.18 -11.96 10.67
C GLY A 110 10.39 -11.73 9.39
N LYS A 111 10.29 -12.79 8.59
CA LYS A 111 9.49 -12.80 7.36
C LYS A 111 8.11 -13.34 7.66
N HIS A 112 7.10 -12.52 7.43
CA HIS A 112 5.70 -12.90 7.55
C HIS A 112 5.05 -12.97 6.19
N HIS A 113 4.23 -13.99 5.99
CA HIS A 113 3.41 -14.16 4.80
C HIS A 113 1.95 -14.04 5.23
N PHE A 114 1.23 -13.11 4.62
CA PHE A 114 -0.19 -12.89 4.85
C PHE A 114 -0.91 -12.79 3.51
N LEU A 115 -2.20 -13.08 3.53
CA LEU A 115 -3.11 -12.88 2.42
C LEU A 115 -4.07 -11.77 2.81
N VAL A 116 -4.39 -10.89 1.87
CA VAL A 116 -5.37 -9.82 2.04
C VAL A 116 -6.41 -9.99 0.96
N GLY A 117 -7.69 -9.92 1.31
CA GLY A 117 -8.77 -10.26 0.41
C GLY A 117 -10.12 -9.67 0.82
N LYS A 118 -11.10 -9.89 -0.03
CA LYS A 118 -12.51 -9.69 0.32
C LYS A 118 -13.02 -10.91 1.07
N ASP A 119 -13.47 -10.71 2.30
CA ASP A 119 -14.20 -11.74 3.02
C ASP A 119 -15.61 -11.88 2.44
N ILE A 120 -15.97 -13.09 2.02
CA ILE A 120 -17.25 -13.34 1.34
C ILE A 120 -18.48 -13.23 2.25
N SER A 121 -18.29 -13.39 3.57
CA SER A 121 -19.38 -13.37 4.54
C SER A 121 -19.74 -11.94 4.97
N THR A 122 -18.74 -11.08 5.08
CA THR A 122 -18.88 -9.69 5.54
C THR A 122 -18.78 -8.67 4.41
N THR A 123 -18.25 -9.08 3.24
CA THR A 123 -17.91 -8.22 2.08
C THR A 123 -16.82 -7.17 2.32
N THR A 124 -16.20 -7.19 3.49
CA THR A 124 -15.15 -6.26 3.92
C THR A 124 -13.76 -6.77 3.57
N ILE A 125 -12.78 -5.87 3.58
CA ILE A 125 -11.36 -6.25 3.44
C ILE A 125 -10.89 -6.99 4.70
N ARG A 126 -10.12 -8.07 4.53
CA ARG A 126 -9.54 -8.89 5.61
C ARG A 126 -8.15 -9.39 5.25
#